data_AF-A7SYL0-F1
#
_entry.id   AF-A7SYL0-F1
#
_cell.length_a   1.000
_cell.length_b   1.000
_cell.length_c   1.000
_cell.angle_alpha   90.00
_cell.angle_beta   90.00
_cell.angle_gamma   90.00
#
_symmetry.space_group_name_H-M   'P 1'
#
loop_
_entity.id
_entity.type
_entity.pdbx_description
1 polymer ?
#
loop_
_entity_poly.entity_id
_entity_poly.type
_entity_poly.pdbx_seq_one_letter_code
_entity_poly.pdbx_strand_id
1 'polypeptide(L)'
;LNSLFWSVFGLTELNSFGTNDAKFTITKETGEVMFGFFQVIAVIVAVNMLIAMMTRSFESIAEQADVKWKVSRTRLWMSWIQKGSGCLPPPLNLIPNP
;
A
#
# COMPACT_ATOMS: atom_id res chain seq x y z
N LEU A 1 -15.27 6.34 9.29
CA LEU A 1 -13.91 5.88 8.90
C LEU A 1 -13.96 4.94 7.72
N ASN A 2 -14.65 3.78 7.79
CA ASN A 2 -14.78 2.88 6.63
C ASN A 2 -15.33 3.59 5.38
N SER A 3 -16.36 4.44 5.51
CA SER A 3 -16.88 5.24 4.40
C SER A 3 -15.85 6.21 3.78
N LEU A 4 -14.98 6.83 4.58
CA LEU A 4 -13.92 7.71 4.08
C LEU A 4 -12.81 6.95 3.36
N PHE A 5 -12.51 5.72 3.79
CA PHE A 5 -11.56 4.87 3.08
C PHE A 5 -12.12 4.45 1.72
N TRP A 6 -13.38 4.02 1.68
CA TRP A 6 -14.05 3.63 0.45
C TRP A 6 -14.30 4.82 -0.50
N SER A 7 -14.37 6.05 0.00
CA SER A 7 -14.52 7.23 -0.85
C SER A 7 -13.30 7.53 -1.72
N VAL A 8 -12.10 7.16 -1.27
CA VAL A 8 -10.87 7.31 -2.07
C VAL A 8 -10.97 6.51 -3.38
N PHE A 9 -11.67 5.38 -3.35
CA PHE A 9 -11.93 4.53 -4.53
C PHE A 9 -13.21 4.90 -5.30
N GLY A 10 -13.91 5.96 -4.89
CA GLY A 10 -15.18 6.38 -5.50
C GLY A 10 -16.38 5.49 -5.15
N LEU A 11 -16.27 4.63 -4.14
CA LEU A 11 -17.31 3.66 -3.75
C LEU A 11 -18.27 4.21 -2.67
N THR A 12 -18.29 5.51 -2.45
CA THR A 12 -19.17 6.15 -1.44
C THR A 12 -20.28 6.94 -2.12
N GLU A 13 -21.52 6.63 -1.74
CA GLU A 13 -22.69 7.33 -2.24
C GLU A 13 -22.96 8.61 -1.45
N LEU A 14 -23.12 9.74 -2.16
CA LEU A 14 -23.50 11.04 -1.56
C LEU A 14 -24.87 10.98 -0.85
N ASN A 15 -25.72 10.02 -1.25
CA ASN A 15 -27.02 9.78 -0.63
C ASN A 15 -26.92 9.25 0.81
N SER A 16 -25.75 8.71 1.22
CA SER A 16 -25.50 8.28 2.60
C SER A 16 -25.48 9.43 3.61
N PHE A 17 -25.32 10.69 3.15
CA PHE A 17 -25.32 11.87 4.01
C PHE A 17 -26.72 12.51 4.16
N GLY A 18 -27.74 11.96 3.49
CA GLY A 18 -29.11 12.43 3.59
C GLY A 18 -29.71 12.12 4.96
N THR A 19 -30.10 13.16 5.70
CA THR A 19 -30.98 13.02 6.87
C THR A 19 -32.43 13.26 6.44
N ASN A 20 -33.38 12.51 6.98
CA ASN A 20 -34.81 12.62 6.63
C ASN A 20 -35.50 13.89 7.18
N ASP A 21 -34.78 14.77 7.89
CA ASP A 21 -35.33 15.94 8.57
C ASP A 21 -34.95 17.25 7.86
N ALA A 22 -35.96 17.98 7.38
CA ALA A 22 -35.80 19.25 6.66
C ALA A 22 -35.22 20.41 7.50
N LYS A 23 -35.06 20.23 8.82
CA LYS A 23 -34.48 21.24 9.72
C LYS A 23 -32.94 21.29 9.69
N PHE A 24 -32.27 20.25 9.20
CA PHE A 24 -30.80 20.13 9.25
C PHE A 24 -30.10 20.38 7.91
N THR A 25 -30.73 21.12 6.99
CA THR A 25 -30.19 21.41 5.65
C THR A 25 -28.80 22.05 5.70
N ILE A 26 -28.57 23.03 6.60
CA ILE A 26 -27.27 23.70 6.72
C ILE A 26 -26.16 22.73 7.13
N THR A 27 -26.45 21.78 8.04
CA THR A 27 -25.50 20.76 8.47
C THR A 27 -25.17 19.77 7.35
N LYS A 28 -26.17 19.41 6.52
CA LYS A 28 -25.98 18.53 5.36
C LYS A 28 -25.07 19.17 4.31
N GLU A 29 -25.36 20.41 3.91
CA GLU A 29 -24.56 21.16 2.93
C GLU A 29 -23.11 21.32 3.40
N THR A 30 -22.91 21.65 4.69
CA THR A 30 -21.57 21.78 5.27
C THR A 30 -20.82 20.45 5.25
N GLY A 31 -21.49 19.34 5.55
CA GLY A 31 -20.89 18.01 5.51
C GLY A 31 -20.46 17.58 4.10
N GLU A 32 -21.28 17.89 3.10
CA GLU A 32 -20.95 17.62 1.68
C GLU A 32 -19.74 18.45 1.21
N VAL A 33 -19.69 19.73 1.57
CA VAL A 33 -18.53 20.59 1.26
C VAL A 33 -17.26 20.10 1.94
N MET A 34 -17.32 19.73 3.23
CA MET A 34 -16.16 19.18 3.95
C MET A 34 -15.67 17.86 3.34
N PHE A 35 -16.60 17.00 2.91
CA PHE A 35 -16.28 15.75 2.22
C PHE A 35 -15.66 16.00 0.84
N GLY A 36 -16.17 16.97 0.08
CA GLY A 36 -15.58 17.39 -1.19
C GLY A 36 -14.13 17.87 -1.02
N PHE A 37 -13.86 18.71 -0.02
CA PHE A 37 -12.49 19.15 0.31
C PHE A 37 -11.58 17.98 0.70
N PHE A 38 -12.07 17.04 1.52
CA PHE A 38 -11.32 15.83 1.86
C PHE A 38 -10.94 15.05 0.60
N GLN A 39 -11.89 14.86 -0.32
CA GLN A 39 -11.65 14.11 -1.55
C GLN A 39 -10.63 14.82 -2.46
N VAL A 40 -10.70 16.14 -2.60
CA VAL A 40 -9.72 16.94 -3.37
C VAL A 40 -8.32 16.78 -2.78
N ILE A 41 -8.16 16.92 -1.46
CA ILE A 41 -6.85 16.81 -0.81
C ILE A 41 -6.33 15.37 -0.92
N ALA A 42 -7.16 14.38 -0.62
CA ALA A 42 -6.75 12.97 -0.62
C ALA A 42 -6.40 12.47 -2.01
N VAL A 43 -7.25 12.70 -3.01
CA VAL A 43 -7.06 12.14 -4.36
C VAL A 43 -6.16 13.01 -5.21
N ILE A 44 -6.36 14.33 -5.23
CA ILE A 44 -5.60 15.20 -6.15
C ILE A 44 -4.24 15.53 -5.57
N VAL A 45 -4.17 15.94 -4.30
CA VAL A 45 -2.89 16.41 -3.72
C VAL A 45 -2.06 15.23 -3.25
N ALA A 46 -2.59 14.38 -2.36
CA ALA A 46 -1.80 13.36 -1.71
C ALA A 46 -1.35 12.26 -2.68
N VAL A 47 -2.20 11.79 -3.60
CA VAL A 47 -1.80 10.80 -4.61
C VAL A 47 -0.76 11.37 -5.56
N ASN A 48 -0.90 12.62 -6.04
CA ASN A 48 0.11 13.23 -6.91
C ASN A 48 1.46 13.39 -6.21
N MET A 49 1.46 13.76 -4.93
CA MET A 49 2.69 13.79 -4.13
C MET A 49 3.26 12.38 -3.91
N LEU A 50 2.42 11.38 -3.69
CA LEU A 50 2.86 10.00 -3.53
C LEU A 50 3.49 9.46 -4.81
N ILE A 51 2.87 9.71 -5.96
CA ILE A 51 3.44 9.37 -7.28
C ILE A 51 4.79 10.08 -7.44
N ALA A 52 4.86 11.38 -7.16
CA ALA A 52 6.12 12.12 -7.26
C ALA A 52 7.24 11.56 -6.34
N MET A 53 6.92 11.19 -5.10
CA MET A 53 7.86 10.55 -4.18
C MET A 53 8.29 9.16 -4.66
N MET A 54 7.35 8.36 -5.17
CA MET A 54 7.64 7.04 -5.72
C MET A 54 8.51 7.12 -6.96
N THR A 55 8.27 8.07 -7.86
CA THR A 55 9.11 8.30 -9.04
C THR A 55 10.54 8.65 -8.63
N ARG A 56 10.71 9.60 -7.69
CA ARG A 56 12.03 9.98 -7.19
C ARG A 56 12.77 8.83 -6.49
N SER A 57 12.06 8.07 -5.66
CA SER A 57 12.67 6.93 -4.96
C SER A 57 13.00 5.80 -5.93
N PHE A 58 12.17 5.58 -6.96
CA PHE A 58 12.44 4.59 -8.01
C PHE A 58 13.69 4.95 -8.81
N GLU A 59 13.84 6.20 -9.25
CA GLU A 59 15.05 6.67 -9.95
C GLU A 59 16.31 6.43 -9.12
N SER A 60 16.29 6.78 -7.83
CA SER A 60 17.41 6.56 -6.92
C SER A 60 17.72 5.06 -6.69
N ILE A 61 16.70 4.21 -6.60
CA ILE A 61 16.87 2.76 -6.42
C ILE A 61 17.40 2.12 -7.71
N ALA A 62 16.90 2.55 -8.87
CA ALA A 62 17.23 2.01 -10.18
C ALA A 62 18.73 2.12 -10.50
N GLU A 63 19.38 3.22 -10.11
CA GLU A 63 20.82 3.45 -10.29
C GLU A 63 21.68 2.32 -9.68
N GLN A 64 21.23 1.74 -8.57
CA GLN A 64 21.95 0.68 -7.85
C GLN A 64 21.25 -0.69 -7.91
N ALA A 65 20.19 -0.82 -8.73
CA ALA A 65 19.33 -1.99 -8.73
C ALA A 65 20.09 -3.28 -9.10
N ASP A 66 20.93 -3.22 -10.13
CA ASP A 66 21.72 -4.38 -10.58
C ASP A 66 22.66 -4.92 -9.52
N VAL A 67 23.34 -4.02 -8.79
CA VAL A 67 24.28 -4.41 -7.72
C VAL A 67 23.50 -5.02 -6.56
N LYS A 68 22.43 -4.36 -6.11
CA LYS A 68 21.58 -4.86 -5.01
C LYS A 68 20.94 -6.21 -5.34
N TRP A 69 20.47 -6.39 -6.57
CA TRP A 69 19.91 -7.65 -7.05
C TRP A 69 20.97 -8.75 -7.08
N LYS A 70 22.14 -8.49 -7.67
CA LYS A 70 23.23 -9.48 -7.75
C LYS A 70 23.71 -9.88 -6.36
N VAL A 71 23.87 -8.93 -5.43
CA VAL A 71 24.22 -9.21 -4.03
C VAL A 71 23.15 -10.07 -3.36
N SER A 72 21.87 -9.72 -3.51
CA SER A 72 20.76 -10.50 -2.94
C SER A 72 20.70 -11.92 -3.51
N ARG A 73 20.96 -12.08 -4.81
CA ARG A 73 21.06 -13.38 -5.48
C ARG A 73 22.24 -14.20 -4.96
N THR A 74 23.41 -13.58 -4.78
CA THR A 74 24.57 -14.26 -4.21
C THR A 74 24.30 -14.66 -2.76
N ARG A 75 23.65 -13.82 -1.95
CA ARG A 75 23.25 -14.17 -0.57
C ARG A 75 22.31 -15.38 -0.55
N LEU A 76 21.35 -15.43 -1.49
CA LEU A 76 20.50 -16.60 -1.65
C LEU A 76 21.33 -17.83 -2.01
N TRP A 77 22.23 -17.77 -2.99
CA TRP A 77 23.06 -18.92 -3.36
C TRP A 77 23.96 -19.38 -2.22
N MET A 78 24.55 -18.45 -1.47
CA MET A 78 25.38 -18.76 -0.31
C MET A 78 24.60 -19.48 0.79
N SER A 79 23.30 -19.19 0.97
CA SER A 79 22.48 -19.93 1.94
C SER A 79 22.29 -21.40 1.58
N TRP A 80 22.39 -21.77 0.29
CA TRP A 80 22.33 -23.17 -0.17
C TRP A 80 23.70 -23.86 -0.12
N ILE A 81 24.79 -23.11 -0.31
CA ILE A 81 26.15 -23.66 -0.33
C ILE A 81 26.68 -23.92 1.09
N GLN A 82 26.23 -23.14 2.07
CA GLN A 82 26.64 -23.32 3.46
C GLN A 82 26.12 -24.67 4.00
N LYS A 83 27.05 -25.59 4.29
CA LYS A 83 26.74 -26.90 4.89
C LYS A 83 25.83 -26.73 6.11
N GLY A 84 24.63 -27.31 6.06
CA GLY A 84 23.67 -27.35 7.16
C GLY A 84 22.35 -26.61 6.93
N SER A 85 22.17 -25.82 5.86
CA SER A 85 20.88 -25.23 5.49
C SER A 85 20.28 -25.90 4.25
N GLY A 86 19.42 -26.89 4.46
CA GLY A 86 18.47 -27.31 3.42
C GLY A 86 18.98 -28.28 2.35
N CYS A 87 19.92 -29.18 2.66
CA CYS A 87 20.18 -30.32 1.77
C CYS A 87 18.93 -31.20 1.56
N LEU A 88 17.96 -31.13 2.47
CA LEU A 88 16.66 -31.76 2.38
C LEU A 88 15.57 -30.67 2.42
N PRO A 89 14.62 -30.65 1.47
CA PRO A 89 13.50 -29.72 1.54
C PRO A 89 12.63 -30.05 2.77
N PRO A 90 12.04 -29.06 3.47
CA PRO A 90 10.98 -29.34 4.43
C PRO A 90 9.86 -30.17 3.77
N PRO A 91 9.34 -31.26 4.40
CA PRO A 91 9.57 -31.73 5.76
C PRO A 91 10.70 -32.76 5.93
N LEU A 92 11.38 -33.17 4.85
CA LEU A 92 12.41 -34.23 4.87
C LEU A 92 13.63 -33.87 5.73
N ASN A 93 13.82 -32.59 6.05
CA ASN A 93 14.80 -32.10 7.02
C ASN A 93 14.58 -32.58 8.47
N LEU A 94 13.42 -33.18 8.79
CA LEU A 94 13.09 -33.71 10.13
C LEU A 94 13.46 -35.18 10.31
N ILE A 95 13.82 -35.89 9.24
CA ILE A 95 14.20 -37.31 9.30
C ILE A 95 15.67 -37.37 9.75
N PRO A 96 16.00 -38.03 10.87
CA PRO A 96 17.38 -38.18 11.30
C PRO A 96 18.15 -38.99 10.25
N ASN A 97 19.32 -38.50 9.85
CA ASN A 97 20.24 -39.26 9.02
C ASN A 97 20.71 -40.50 9.83
N PRO A 98 20.86 -41.67 9.17
CA PRO A 98 21.32 -42.91 9.83
C PRO A 98 22.74 -42.78 10.41
#